data_AF-A6NYB5-F1
#
_entry.id   AF-A6NYB5-F1
#
_cell.length_a   1.000
_cell.length_b   1.000
_cell.length_c   1.000
_cell.angle_alpha   90.00
_cell.angle_beta   90.00
_cell.angle_gamma   90.00
#
_symmetry.space_group_name_H-M   'P 1'
#
loop_
_entity.id
_entity.type
_entity.pdbx_description
1 polymer ?
#
loop_
_entity_poly.entity_id
_entity_poly.type
_entity_poly.pdbx_seq_one_letter_code
_entity_poly.pdbx_strand_id
1 'polypeptide(L)'
;MLVRSKTRYVPTAVNMIVLQGEDGTYYYLHRALYDQCVVLRDQYINLLPSFYKLFGFEGEHPEVCDRFMREVPEPLDILGPFLSIVTGCEELDNMDDMCGAISSMSMTVDFRKMFKVPASVRSSIKFSLSVREEYRVQWDRFFMETPTLDQVSFSGAPAVGKRTDTEETVAVLDDDGELEEVTFTGGDYSMDDLMSMLDAAPEGAGIDGAASDDDDVPDPEPADDRPKAKSGFSMLRGLK
;
A
#
# COMPACT_ATOMS: atom_id res chain seq x y z
N MET A 1 9.90 -1.21 7.29
CA MET A 1 10.60 -0.18 6.49
C MET A 1 9.81 1.12 6.51
N LEU A 2 10.49 2.22 6.84
CA LEU A 2 10.06 3.61 6.71
C LEU A 2 11.23 4.40 6.11
N VAL A 3 10.97 5.22 5.09
CA VAL A 3 11.97 6.06 4.41
C VAL A 3 11.41 7.47 4.27
N ARG A 4 12.25 8.50 4.47
CA ARG A 4 11.89 9.91 4.33
C ARG A 4 12.67 10.54 3.18
N SER A 5 12.02 11.34 2.34
CA SER A 5 12.72 12.12 1.31
C SER A 5 11.92 13.34 0.84
N LYS A 6 12.63 14.44 0.57
CA LYS A 6 12.05 15.67 -0.02
C LYS A 6 11.73 15.52 -1.51
N THR A 7 12.38 14.59 -2.19
CA THR A 7 12.12 14.28 -3.60
C THR A 7 10.99 13.27 -3.71
N ARG A 8 10.10 13.45 -4.71
CA ARG A 8 9.06 12.44 -5.00
C ARG A 8 9.68 11.27 -5.76
N TYR A 9 9.63 10.10 -5.16
CA TYR A 9 9.95 8.80 -5.75
C TYR A 9 8.66 8.06 -6.09
N VAL A 10 8.73 7.11 -7.03
CA VAL A 10 7.61 6.24 -7.44
C VAL A 10 7.96 4.79 -7.08
N PRO A 11 7.51 4.27 -5.91
CA PRO A 11 7.87 2.93 -5.45
C PRO A 11 7.54 1.83 -6.47
N THR A 12 8.59 1.15 -6.95
CA THR A 12 8.51 -0.09 -7.74
C THR A 12 8.24 -1.31 -6.86
N ALA A 13 8.55 -1.23 -5.57
CA ALA A 13 8.28 -2.27 -4.59
C ALA A 13 6.78 -2.39 -4.24
N VAL A 14 6.25 -3.60 -4.36
CA VAL A 14 4.84 -3.94 -4.06
C VAL A 14 4.53 -3.67 -2.58
N ASN A 15 3.29 -3.27 -2.28
CA ASN A 15 2.79 -2.93 -0.94
C ASN A 15 3.49 -1.73 -0.28
N MET A 16 4.11 -0.82 -1.04
CA MET A 16 4.53 0.48 -0.53
C MET A 16 3.38 1.50 -0.57
N ILE A 17 3.21 2.21 0.54
CA ILE A 17 2.35 3.40 0.68
C ILE A 17 3.26 4.63 0.69
N VAL A 18 2.75 5.77 0.22
CA VAL A 18 3.44 7.07 0.30
C VAL A 18 2.50 8.08 0.94
N LEU A 19 2.95 8.71 2.01
CA LEU A 19 2.31 9.85 2.66
C LEU A 19 3.09 11.13 2.33
N GLN A 20 2.45 12.28 2.42
CA GLN A 20 3.10 13.59 2.33
C GLN A 20 2.87 14.34 3.63
N GLY A 21 3.93 14.91 4.20
CA GLY A 21 3.86 15.81 5.35
C GLY A 21 3.41 17.21 4.95
N GLU A 22 2.97 18.00 5.93
CA GLU A 22 2.64 19.42 5.73
C GLU A 22 3.86 20.26 5.30
N ASP A 23 5.07 19.78 5.61
CA ASP A 23 6.35 20.33 5.14
C ASP A 23 6.66 20.00 3.66
N GLY A 24 5.77 19.26 2.99
CA GLY A 24 5.94 18.77 1.63
C GLY A 24 6.83 17.54 1.49
N THR A 25 7.45 17.04 2.58
CA THR A 25 8.32 15.86 2.56
C THR A 25 7.50 14.57 2.37
N TYR A 26 8.04 13.61 1.63
CA TYR A 26 7.39 12.33 1.37
C TYR A 26 7.91 11.23 2.30
N TYR A 27 6.98 10.44 2.82
CA TYR A 27 7.21 9.33 3.74
C TYR A 27 6.77 8.02 3.08
N TYR A 28 7.73 7.15 2.78
CA TYR A 28 7.52 5.88 2.10
C TYR A 28 7.55 4.75 3.12
N LEU A 29 6.47 3.99 3.24
CA LEU A 29 6.38 2.91 4.22
C LEU A 29 5.69 1.68 3.65
N HIS A 30 6.12 0.51 4.12
CA HIS A 30 5.45 -0.73 3.76
C HIS A 30 4.05 -0.77 4.41
N ARG A 31 3.04 -1.23 3.67
CA ARG A 31 1.64 -1.29 4.09
C ARG A 31 1.43 -1.94 5.45
N ALA A 32 2.14 -3.03 5.75
CA ALA A 32 2.02 -3.70 7.06
C ALA A 32 2.53 -2.85 8.25
N LEU A 33 3.32 -1.79 8.01
CA LEU A 33 3.64 -0.78 9.02
C LEU A 33 2.54 0.29 9.09
N TYR A 34 2.06 0.80 7.95
CA TYR A 34 0.91 1.73 7.91
C TYR A 34 -0.33 1.17 8.63
N ASP A 35 -0.70 -0.08 8.34
CA ASP A 35 -1.85 -0.77 8.94
C ASP A 35 -1.67 -0.94 10.46
N GLN A 36 -0.43 -1.08 10.96
CA GLN A 36 -0.14 -1.03 12.41
C GLN A 36 -0.33 0.39 12.97
N CYS A 37 0.14 1.42 12.25
CA CYS A 37 0.03 2.81 12.68
C CYS A 37 -1.43 3.25 12.81
N VAL A 38 -2.25 3.01 11.79
CA VAL A 38 -3.70 3.32 11.82
C VAL A 38 -4.37 2.69 13.04
N VAL A 39 -4.16 1.39 13.28
CA VAL A 39 -4.80 0.67 14.38
C VAL A 39 -4.23 1.06 15.75
N LEU A 40 -2.95 1.37 15.86
CA LEU A 40 -2.36 1.88 17.11
C LEU A 40 -2.88 3.27 17.44
N ARG A 41 -3.04 4.13 16.43
CA ARG A 41 -3.48 5.51 16.61
C ARG A 41 -4.92 5.56 17.08
N ASP A 42 -5.82 4.89 16.36
CA ASP A 42 -7.23 4.71 16.73
C ASP A 42 -7.40 4.22 18.18
N GLN A 43 -6.64 3.18 18.56
CA GLN A 43 -6.82 2.53 19.86
C GLN A 43 -6.13 3.26 21.03
N TYR A 44 -5.10 4.08 20.78
CA TYR A 44 -4.20 4.54 21.84
C TYR A 44 -3.68 5.99 21.76
N ILE A 45 -4.02 6.81 20.75
CA ILE A 45 -3.54 8.21 20.69
C ILE A 45 -3.95 9.02 21.95
N ASN A 46 -5.13 8.72 22.51
CA ASN A 46 -5.63 9.31 23.75
C ASN A 46 -4.97 8.76 25.03
N LEU A 47 -4.00 7.84 24.90
CA LEU A 47 -3.36 7.10 25.99
C LEU A 47 -1.82 7.20 25.99
N LEU A 48 -1.25 8.16 25.25
CA LEU A 48 0.21 8.40 25.18
C LEU A 48 0.93 8.49 26.56
N PRO A 49 0.38 9.15 27.60
CA PRO A 49 1.02 9.15 28.94
C PRO A 49 1.10 7.77 29.59
N SER A 50 0.29 6.81 29.14
CA SER A 50 0.37 5.41 29.54
C SER A 50 1.35 4.62 28.68
N PHE A 51 1.61 5.01 27.43
CA PHE A 51 2.62 4.37 26.57
C PHE A 51 4.02 4.51 27.15
N TYR A 52 4.44 5.73 27.49
CA TYR A 52 5.74 5.98 28.10
C TYR A 52 5.94 5.16 29.40
N LYS A 53 4.90 5.06 30.24
CA LYS A 53 4.90 4.18 31.44
C LYS A 53 5.03 2.70 31.12
N LEU A 54 4.44 2.20 30.03
CA LEU A 54 4.57 0.81 29.59
C LEU A 54 5.98 0.46 29.05
N PHE A 55 6.80 1.46 28.74
CA PHE A 55 8.22 1.35 28.41
C PHE A 55 9.17 1.69 29.58
N GLY A 56 8.63 2.08 30.74
CA GLY A 56 9.39 2.33 31.98
C GLY A 56 9.63 3.80 32.34
N PHE A 57 9.05 4.75 31.59
CA PHE A 57 9.14 6.18 31.87
C PHE A 57 7.96 6.61 32.75
N GLU A 58 8.21 6.79 34.06
CA GLU A 58 7.17 7.22 35.02
C GLU A 58 7.05 8.75 35.17
N GLY A 59 8.03 9.50 34.64
CA GLY A 59 8.11 10.97 34.66
C GLY A 59 8.22 11.54 33.24
N GLU A 60 9.22 12.40 33.01
CA GLU A 60 9.53 12.95 31.68
C GLU A 60 10.03 11.84 30.72
N HIS A 61 9.68 12.01 29.44
CA HIS A 61 10.09 11.15 28.32
C HIS A 61 10.97 11.95 27.34
N PRO A 62 11.79 11.31 26.48
CA PRO A 62 12.76 12.02 25.66
C PRO A 62 12.10 12.97 24.65
N GLU A 63 12.56 14.23 24.58
CA GLU A 63 12.02 15.27 23.66
C GLU A 63 12.00 14.84 22.19
N VAL A 64 12.92 13.97 21.79
CA VAL A 64 13.00 13.32 20.47
C VAL A 64 11.68 12.65 20.09
N CYS A 65 10.98 12.04 21.06
CA CYS A 65 9.68 11.41 20.81
C CYS A 65 8.63 12.45 20.44
N ASP A 66 8.48 13.51 21.26
CA ASP A 66 7.52 14.60 21.00
C ASP A 66 7.87 15.40 19.75
N ARG A 67 9.15 15.50 19.40
CA ARG A 67 9.60 16.10 18.14
C ARG A 67 9.15 15.28 16.94
N PHE A 68 9.35 13.96 16.98
CA PHE A 68 8.82 13.04 15.95
C PHE A 68 7.30 13.14 15.82
N MET A 69 6.57 13.16 16.94
CA MET A 69 5.10 13.29 16.94
C MET A 69 4.57 14.61 16.35
N ARG A 70 5.41 15.65 16.22
CA ARG A 70 5.04 16.97 15.67
C ARG A 70 5.49 17.20 14.23
N GLU A 71 6.58 16.56 13.79
CA GLU A 71 7.17 16.75 12.45
C GLU A 71 6.72 15.71 11.40
N VAL A 72 6.06 14.63 11.82
CA VAL A 72 5.72 13.47 10.97
C VAL A 72 4.19 13.34 10.80
N PRO A 73 3.66 13.16 9.57
CA PRO A 73 2.23 13.15 9.31
C PRO A 73 1.47 11.99 9.95
N GLU A 74 0.18 12.18 10.20
CA GLU A 74 -0.73 11.11 10.62
C GLU A 74 -0.75 9.97 9.57
N PRO A 75 -0.85 8.68 9.96
CA PRO A 75 -0.91 8.16 11.33
C PRO A 75 0.46 7.76 11.91
N LEU A 76 1.57 8.21 11.31
CA LEU A 76 2.93 7.82 11.72
C LEU A 76 3.35 8.43 13.06
N ASP A 77 2.74 9.54 13.46
CA ASP A 77 2.89 10.21 14.76
C ASP A 77 2.86 9.23 15.94
N ILE A 78 1.96 8.23 15.94
CA ILE A 78 1.85 7.22 17.01
C ILE A 78 3.12 6.37 17.21
N LEU A 79 4.09 6.41 16.29
CA LEU A 79 5.35 5.69 16.42
C LEU A 79 6.39 6.43 17.30
N GLY A 80 6.21 7.73 17.57
CA GLY A 80 7.14 8.53 18.37
C GLY A 80 7.55 7.89 19.71
N PRO A 81 6.62 7.38 20.54
CA PRO A 81 6.95 6.72 21.82
C PRO A 81 7.84 5.47 21.71
N PHE A 82 7.94 4.82 20.55
CA PHE A 82 8.83 3.65 20.41
C PHE A 82 10.30 4.06 20.24
N LEU A 83 10.60 5.33 19.90
CA LEU A 83 11.97 5.84 19.86
C LEU A 83 12.64 5.75 21.24
N SER A 84 11.87 5.85 22.34
CA SER A 84 12.40 5.73 23.71
C SER A 84 12.94 4.33 24.07
N ILE A 85 12.75 3.33 23.20
CA ILE A 85 13.28 1.96 23.31
C ILE A 85 14.69 1.85 22.69
N VAL A 86 15.11 2.86 21.91
CA VAL A 86 16.48 2.97 21.39
C VAL A 86 17.40 3.48 22.48
N THR A 87 18.47 2.73 22.75
CA THR A 87 19.53 3.13 23.69
C THR A 87 20.27 4.33 23.11
N GLY A 88 20.31 5.45 23.85
CA GLY A 88 20.83 6.71 23.32
C GLY A 88 19.91 7.39 22.31
N CYS A 89 18.58 7.22 22.42
CA CYS A 89 17.60 7.91 21.56
C CYS A 89 17.74 9.44 21.53
N GLU A 90 18.32 10.05 22.57
CA GLU A 90 18.70 11.47 22.62
C GLU A 90 19.76 11.87 21.57
N GLU A 91 20.56 10.91 21.06
CA GLU A 91 21.55 11.12 19.99
C GLU A 91 20.94 11.08 18.56
N LEU A 92 19.61 10.97 18.45
CA LEU A 92 18.86 11.05 17.19
C LEU A 92 18.54 12.53 16.89
N ASP A 93 19.55 13.28 16.47
CA ASP A 93 19.48 14.74 16.26
C ASP A 93 18.64 15.16 15.03
N ASN A 94 18.43 14.26 14.08
CA ASN A 94 17.73 14.51 12.81
C ASN A 94 16.58 13.54 12.55
N MET A 95 15.57 14.01 11.82
CA MET A 95 14.34 13.26 11.56
C MET A 95 14.55 12.03 10.66
N ASP A 96 15.64 12.00 9.90
CA ASP A 96 15.95 10.87 9.01
C ASP A 96 16.52 9.70 9.80
N ASP A 97 17.39 9.95 10.80
CA ASP A 97 17.81 8.98 11.81
C ASP A 97 16.62 8.46 12.65
N MET A 98 15.66 9.32 13.01
CA MET A 98 14.44 8.88 13.73
C MET A 98 13.57 7.96 12.86
N CYS A 99 13.29 8.35 11.62
CA CYS A 99 12.54 7.52 10.66
C CYS A 99 13.27 6.21 10.36
N GLY A 100 14.60 6.26 10.25
CA GLY A 100 15.47 5.10 10.10
C GLY A 100 15.43 4.17 11.31
N ALA A 101 15.42 4.71 12.53
CA ALA A 101 15.31 3.94 13.76
C ALA A 101 13.97 3.19 13.85
N ILE A 102 12.86 3.89 13.56
CA ILE A 102 11.55 3.25 13.37
C ILE A 102 11.61 2.15 12.28
N SER A 103 12.33 2.39 11.17
CA SER A 103 12.47 1.43 10.08
C SER A 103 13.08 0.09 10.54
N SER A 104 14.24 0.10 11.21
CA SER A 104 14.89 -1.13 11.68
C SER A 104 14.12 -1.81 12.81
N MET A 105 13.52 -1.04 13.73
CA MET A 105 12.62 -1.62 14.75
C MET A 105 11.42 -2.32 14.12
N SER A 106 10.82 -1.76 13.06
CA SER A 106 9.68 -2.36 12.34
C SER A 106 9.98 -3.68 11.63
N MET A 107 11.24 -4.06 11.49
CA MET A 107 11.66 -5.35 10.90
C MET A 107 11.78 -6.47 11.93
N THR A 108 12.07 -6.11 13.19
CA THR A 108 12.36 -7.04 14.27
C THR A 108 11.18 -7.20 15.23
N VAL A 109 10.36 -6.16 15.39
CA VAL A 109 9.23 -6.15 16.33
C VAL A 109 7.95 -5.61 15.68
N ASP A 110 6.86 -6.31 15.94
CA ASP A 110 5.49 -5.86 15.66
C ASP A 110 5.05 -4.91 16.79
N PHE A 111 4.93 -3.62 16.47
CA PHE A 111 4.57 -2.56 17.40
C PHE A 111 3.21 -2.82 18.07
N ARG A 112 2.24 -3.38 17.32
CA ARG A 112 0.91 -3.73 17.84
C ARG A 112 0.94 -4.90 18.83
N LYS A 113 1.87 -5.84 18.67
CA LYS A 113 2.05 -6.96 19.60
C LYS A 113 2.79 -6.57 20.89
N MET A 114 3.63 -5.53 20.91
CA MET A 114 4.36 -5.12 22.12
C MET A 114 3.46 -4.86 23.34
N PHE A 115 2.26 -4.31 23.15
CA PHE A 115 1.32 -4.07 24.26
C PHE A 115 0.85 -5.35 24.96
N LYS A 116 0.85 -6.49 24.25
CA LYS A 116 0.50 -7.82 24.77
C LYS A 116 1.68 -8.57 25.39
N VAL A 117 2.91 -8.13 25.15
CA VAL A 117 4.13 -8.69 25.74
C VAL A 117 4.24 -8.25 27.21
N PRO A 118 4.65 -9.11 28.17
CA PRO A 118 4.83 -8.70 29.57
C PRO A 118 5.81 -7.53 29.74
N ALA A 119 5.55 -6.65 30.71
CA ALA A 119 6.33 -5.42 30.90
C ALA A 119 7.84 -5.68 31.11
N SER A 120 8.19 -6.75 31.84
CA SER A 120 9.58 -7.20 32.04
C SER A 120 10.30 -7.64 30.77
N VAL A 121 9.57 -8.10 29.75
CA VAL A 121 10.13 -8.43 28.44
C VAL A 121 10.21 -7.16 27.58
N ARG A 122 9.19 -6.28 27.62
CA ARG A 122 9.26 -4.96 26.94
C ARG A 122 10.49 -4.16 27.37
N SER A 123 10.73 -4.00 28.67
CA SER A 123 11.89 -3.25 29.19
C SER A 123 13.24 -3.93 28.97
N SER A 124 13.26 -5.20 28.54
CA SER A 124 14.46 -5.92 28.13
C SER A 124 14.81 -5.75 26.65
N ILE A 125 13.83 -5.36 25.82
CA ILE A 125 14.07 -4.99 24.42
C ILE A 125 14.76 -3.63 24.45
N LYS A 126 15.99 -3.59 23.94
CA LYS A 126 16.75 -2.37 23.72
C LYS A 126 17.44 -2.43 22.37
N PHE A 127 17.25 -1.38 21.58
CA PHE A 127 17.97 -1.24 20.31
C PHE A 127 19.26 -0.46 20.52
N SER A 128 20.31 -0.82 19.78
CA SER A 128 21.59 -0.11 19.74
C SER A 128 21.63 0.89 18.59
N LEU A 129 22.48 1.92 18.72
CA LEU A 129 22.69 2.92 17.66
C LEU A 129 23.27 2.34 16.35
N SER A 130 23.69 1.06 16.33
CA SER A 130 23.98 0.28 15.09
C SER A 130 22.82 0.30 14.08
N VAL A 131 21.60 0.48 14.58
CA VAL A 131 20.40 0.73 13.78
C VAL A 131 20.60 1.84 12.73
N ARG A 132 21.49 2.83 12.98
CA ARG A 132 21.90 3.87 12.03
C ARG A 132 22.57 3.31 10.78
N GLU A 133 23.38 2.25 10.91
CA GLU A 133 24.02 1.57 9.78
C GLU A 133 23.02 0.66 9.06
N GLU A 134 22.20 -0.07 9.84
CA GLU A 134 21.18 -0.99 9.33
C GLU A 134 20.13 -0.30 8.45
N TYR A 135 19.63 0.89 8.84
CA TYR A 135 18.62 1.59 8.03
C TYR A 135 19.23 2.23 6.79
N ARG A 136 20.47 2.75 6.86
CA ARG A 136 21.12 3.43 5.73
C ARG A 136 21.29 2.50 4.53
N VAL A 137 21.76 1.27 4.75
CA VAL A 137 21.87 0.26 3.68
C VAL A 137 20.51 -0.03 3.01
N GLN A 138 19.40 0.04 3.75
CA GLN A 138 18.05 -0.12 3.19
C GLN A 138 17.59 1.12 2.42
N TRP A 139 17.90 2.31 2.92
CA TRP A 139 17.54 3.59 2.29
C TRP A 139 18.35 3.81 1.00
N ASP A 140 19.66 3.58 1.02
CA ASP A 140 20.53 3.63 -0.15
C ASP A 140 20.02 2.68 -1.24
N ARG A 141 19.70 1.42 -0.86
CA ARG A 141 19.06 0.46 -1.76
C ARG A 141 17.73 0.98 -2.33
N PHE A 142 16.84 1.49 -1.48
CA PHE A 142 15.55 2.03 -1.91
C PHE A 142 15.73 3.19 -2.91
N PHE A 143 16.65 4.12 -2.69
CA PHE A 143 16.92 5.25 -3.58
C PHE A 143 17.66 4.85 -4.87
N MET A 144 18.36 3.69 -4.90
CA MET A 144 18.94 3.13 -6.12
C MET A 144 17.93 2.31 -6.96
N GLU A 145 17.01 1.58 -6.31
CA GLU A 145 16.03 0.71 -6.97
C GLU A 145 14.72 1.44 -7.35
N THR A 146 14.50 2.67 -6.85
CA THR A 146 13.27 3.44 -7.06
C THR A 146 13.53 4.70 -7.91
N PRO A 147 12.83 4.89 -9.05
CA PRO A 147 12.96 6.10 -9.85
C PRO A 147 12.27 7.31 -9.20
N THR A 148 12.72 8.52 -9.54
CA THR A 148 12.00 9.75 -9.18
C THR A 148 10.72 9.90 -10.02
N LEU A 149 9.76 10.69 -9.53
CA LEU A 149 8.55 11.01 -10.30
C LEU A 149 8.91 11.67 -11.62
N ASP A 150 9.88 12.58 -11.64
CA ASP A 150 10.32 13.25 -12.88
C ASP A 150 10.80 12.24 -13.92
N GLN A 151 11.61 11.25 -13.52
CA GLN A 151 12.10 10.19 -14.41
C GLN A 151 10.94 9.37 -15.01
N VAL A 152 9.90 9.08 -14.23
CA VAL A 152 8.69 8.37 -14.70
C VAL A 152 7.82 9.28 -15.57
N SER A 153 7.62 10.55 -15.20
CA SER A 153 6.81 11.51 -15.94
C SER A 153 7.42 11.91 -17.29
N PHE A 154 8.76 11.96 -17.41
CA PHE A 154 9.44 12.21 -18.69
C PHE A 154 9.61 10.95 -19.56
N SER A 155 9.45 9.74 -19.02
CA SER A 155 9.42 8.49 -19.81
C SER A 155 8.00 8.00 -20.12
N GLY A 156 7.00 8.45 -19.37
CA GLY A 156 5.59 8.08 -19.48
C GLY A 156 4.76 8.92 -20.45
N ALA A 157 5.38 9.64 -21.38
CA ALA A 157 4.67 10.32 -22.47
C ALA A 157 5.56 10.51 -23.71
N PRO A 158 5.18 10.03 -24.91
CA PRO A 158 5.41 10.88 -26.07
C PRO A 158 4.64 12.18 -25.81
N ALA A 159 5.31 13.32 -25.89
CA ALA A 159 4.61 14.60 -25.79
C ALA A 159 3.49 14.60 -26.84
N VAL A 160 2.23 14.87 -26.43
CA VAL A 160 1.11 14.96 -27.37
C VAL A 160 1.47 16.01 -28.40
N GLY A 161 1.80 15.52 -29.59
CA GLY A 161 2.28 16.36 -30.68
C GLY A 161 1.19 17.38 -30.99
N LYS A 162 1.62 18.63 -31.17
CA LYS A 162 0.84 19.65 -31.86
C LYS A 162 0.24 19.02 -33.12
N ARG A 163 -1.07 18.71 -33.11
CA ARG A 163 -1.81 17.92 -34.14
C ARG A 163 -1.26 18.30 -35.53
N THR A 164 -0.54 17.37 -36.15
CA THR A 164 -0.29 17.35 -37.59
C THR A 164 -1.26 16.34 -38.14
N ASP A 165 -2.23 16.83 -38.90
CA ASP A 165 -3.38 16.02 -39.33
C ASP A 165 -2.88 14.80 -40.10
N THR A 166 -3.16 13.63 -39.54
CA THR A 166 -2.82 12.32 -40.10
C THR A 166 -4.10 11.50 -39.99
N GLU A 167 -4.76 11.28 -41.12
CA GLU A 167 -6.05 10.60 -41.17
C GLU A 167 -5.84 9.11 -40.91
N GLU A 168 -6.50 8.56 -39.89
CA GLU A 168 -6.36 7.15 -39.52
C GLU A 168 -7.54 6.36 -40.13
N THR A 169 -7.26 5.64 -41.21
CA THR A 169 -8.21 4.73 -41.87
C THR A 169 -8.16 3.35 -41.21
N VAL A 170 -9.32 2.78 -40.92
CA VAL A 170 -9.45 1.41 -40.41
C VAL A 170 -10.37 0.64 -41.34
N ALA A 171 -9.87 -0.43 -41.95
CA ALA A 171 -10.68 -1.32 -42.74
C ALA A 171 -11.51 -2.23 -41.81
N VAL A 172 -12.82 -2.29 -42.03
CA VAL A 172 -13.77 -3.12 -41.29
C VAL A 172 -14.41 -4.09 -42.29
N LEU A 173 -14.61 -5.36 -41.89
CA LEU A 173 -15.44 -6.25 -42.69
C LEU A 173 -16.91 -6.00 -42.40
N ASP A 174 -17.71 -5.89 -43.46
CA ASP A 174 -19.16 -5.92 -43.40
C ASP A 174 -19.69 -7.36 -43.28
N ASP A 175 -21.00 -7.50 -43.07
CA ASP A 175 -21.69 -8.79 -42.88
C ASP A 175 -21.85 -9.59 -44.20
N ASP A 176 -21.60 -8.94 -45.34
CA ASP A 176 -21.58 -9.56 -46.69
C ASP A 176 -20.18 -10.09 -47.06
N GLY A 177 -19.12 -9.60 -46.41
CA GLY A 177 -17.76 -10.10 -46.48
C GLY A 177 -16.79 -9.30 -47.36
N GLU A 178 -17.13 -8.07 -47.75
CA GLU A 178 -16.17 -7.14 -48.35
C GLU A 178 -15.43 -6.32 -47.25
N LEU A 179 -14.50 -5.45 -47.66
CA LEU A 179 -13.67 -4.64 -46.77
C LEU A 179 -13.92 -3.15 -47.06
N GLU A 180 -14.72 -2.49 -46.23
CA GLU A 180 -14.87 -1.03 -46.29
C GLU A 180 -13.75 -0.33 -45.51
N GLU A 181 -13.06 0.62 -46.16
CA GLU A 181 -12.10 1.51 -45.51
C GLU A 181 -12.82 2.68 -44.81
N VAL A 182 -12.99 2.59 -43.49
CA VAL A 182 -13.63 3.63 -42.69
C VAL A 182 -12.59 4.68 -42.30
N THR A 183 -12.65 5.86 -42.91
CA THR A 183 -11.81 7.02 -42.57
C THR A 183 -12.33 7.70 -41.31
N PHE A 184 -11.64 7.57 -40.17
CA PHE A 184 -12.07 8.23 -38.94
C PHE A 184 -11.60 9.69 -38.90
N THR A 185 -12.48 10.61 -39.29
CA THR A 185 -12.27 12.05 -39.13
C THR A 185 -12.37 12.42 -37.64
N GLY A 186 -11.23 12.33 -36.94
CA GLY A 186 -11.08 12.53 -35.49
C GLY A 186 -11.25 13.98 -35.01
N GLY A 187 -12.37 14.60 -35.36
CA GLY A 187 -12.87 15.83 -34.75
C GLY A 187 -13.40 15.58 -33.34
N ASP A 188 -13.26 16.58 -32.47
CA ASP A 188 -13.66 16.47 -31.08
C ASP A 188 -15.18 16.69 -30.95
N TYR A 189 -15.97 15.60 -31.04
CA TYR A 189 -17.43 15.64 -30.87
C TYR A 189 -17.82 16.23 -29.52
N SER A 190 -18.78 17.17 -29.50
CA SER A 190 -19.31 17.67 -28.24
C SER A 190 -20.25 16.64 -27.59
N MET A 191 -20.48 16.78 -26.28
CA MET A 191 -21.40 15.88 -25.58
C MET A 191 -22.85 16.04 -26.07
N ASP A 192 -23.20 17.21 -26.61
CA ASP A 192 -24.51 17.49 -27.21
C ASP A 192 -24.65 16.86 -28.61
N ASP A 193 -23.57 16.82 -29.41
CA ASP A 193 -23.55 16.10 -30.70
C ASP A 193 -23.80 14.59 -30.48
N LEU A 194 -23.12 14.01 -29.48
CA LEU A 194 -23.29 12.61 -29.09
C LEU A 194 -24.72 12.28 -28.61
N MET A 195 -25.36 13.18 -27.85
CA MET A 195 -26.78 13.06 -27.50
C MET A 195 -27.67 13.12 -28.75
N SER A 196 -27.39 14.05 -29.68
CA SER A 196 -28.18 14.20 -30.90
C SER A 196 -28.10 12.99 -31.85
N MET A 197 -26.95 12.31 -31.90
CA MET A 197 -26.80 11.05 -32.64
C MET A 197 -27.56 9.88 -31.99
N LEU A 198 -27.67 9.87 -30.66
CA LEU A 198 -28.41 8.83 -29.94
C LEU A 198 -29.93 8.99 -30.15
N ASP A 199 -30.45 10.20 -30.05
CA ASP A 199 -31.86 10.53 -30.33
C ASP A 199 -32.24 10.38 -31.83
N ALA A 200 -31.25 10.35 -32.73
CA ALA A 200 -31.44 10.12 -34.15
C ALA A 200 -31.48 8.62 -34.56
N ALA A 201 -31.13 7.71 -33.64
CA ALA A 201 -31.22 6.28 -33.90
C ALA A 201 -32.70 5.82 -33.83
N PRO A 202 -33.25 5.14 -34.86
CA PRO A 202 -34.64 4.71 -34.85
C PRO A 202 -34.88 3.62 -33.80
N GLU A 203 -35.86 3.82 -32.90
CA GLU A 203 -36.32 2.81 -31.95
C GLU A 203 -36.86 1.56 -32.68
N GLY A 204 -36.01 0.54 -32.84
CA GLY A 204 -36.28 -0.59 -33.73
C GLY A 204 -35.58 -1.91 -33.39
N ALA A 205 -35.07 -2.07 -32.16
CA ALA A 205 -34.39 -3.28 -31.70
C ALA A 205 -35.11 -3.92 -30.49
N GLY A 206 -36.30 -4.47 -30.72
CA GLY A 206 -37.05 -5.19 -29.69
C GLY A 206 -36.40 -6.53 -29.32
N ILE A 207 -36.19 -6.77 -28.03
CA ILE A 207 -35.62 -8.03 -27.51
C ILE A 207 -36.76 -9.03 -27.25
N ASP A 208 -37.32 -9.59 -28.32
CA ASP A 208 -38.29 -10.68 -28.25
C ASP A 208 -37.60 -12.05 -28.42
N GLY A 209 -37.70 -12.89 -27.39
CA GLY A 209 -37.12 -14.24 -27.36
C GLY A 209 -37.62 -15.04 -26.17
N ALA A 210 -38.76 -15.71 -26.34
CA ALA A 210 -39.51 -16.35 -25.25
C ALA A 210 -38.97 -17.72 -24.83
N ALA A 211 -39.38 -18.18 -23.63
CA ALA A 211 -39.04 -19.48 -23.05
C ALA A 211 -39.94 -20.63 -23.54
N SER A 212 -39.49 -21.88 -23.33
CA SER A 212 -40.31 -23.09 -23.47
C SER A 212 -39.76 -24.28 -22.67
N ASP A 213 -40.65 -24.96 -21.95
CA ASP A 213 -40.41 -26.12 -21.06
C ASP A 213 -40.84 -27.46 -21.73
N ASP A 214 -40.46 -28.66 -21.27
CA ASP A 214 -39.58 -29.03 -20.16
C ASP A 214 -38.33 -29.83 -20.68
N ASP A 215 -38.15 -31.16 -20.67
CA ASP A 215 -38.84 -32.32 -20.07
C ASP A 215 -37.84 -33.52 -19.99
N ASP A 216 -38.18 -34.56 -19.21
CA ASP A 216 -37.52 -35.88 -19.03
C ASP A 216 -36.13 -35.98 -18.34
N VAL A 217 -36.01 -36.92 -17.40
CA VAL A 217 -34.89 -37.09 -16.43
C VAL A 217 -34.57 -38.58 -16.20
N PRO A 218 -33.28 -38.96 -16.07
CA PRO A 218 -32.93 -39.83 -14.93
C PRO A 218 -31.61 -39.47 -14.23
N ASP A 219 -31.65 -39.46 -12.90
CA ASP A 219 -30.49 -39.43 -11.97
C ASP A 219 -29.73 -40.78 -11.98
N PRO A 220 -28.43 -40.80 -11.62
CA PRO A 220 -28.09 -41.51 -10.37
C PRO A 220 -26.91 -40.95 -9.55
N GLU A 221 -27.21 -40.56 -8.30
CA GLU A 221 -26.46 -40.69 -7.03
C GLU A 221 -24.92 -40.47 -6.89
N PRO A 222 -24.44 -39.99 -5.72
CA PRO A 222 -23.07 -39.47 -5.55
C PRO A 222 -22.03 -40.51 -5.08
N ALA A 223 -20.78 -40.33 -5.54
CA ALA A 223 -19.60 -40.99 -4.98
C ALA A 223 -18.89 -40.11 -3.93
N ASP A 224 -19.03 -40.45 -2.65
CA ASP A 224 -18.24 -39.87 -1.55
C ASP A 224 -16.94 -40.69 -1.34
N ASP A 225 -15.78 -40.03 -1.34
CA ASP A 225 -14.61 -40.58 -0.65
C ASP A 225 -13.67 -39.46 -0.13
N ARG A 226 -13.50 -39.42 1.19
CA ARG A 226 -12.56 -38.53 1.90
C ARG A 226 -11.84 -39.26 3.03
N PRO A 227 -10.53 -39.49 2.91
CA PRO A 227 -9.68 -39.81 4.06
C PRO A 227 -9.14 -38.54 4.73
N LYS A 228 -9.75 -38.09 5.85
CA LYS A 228 -9.17 -37.06 6.74
C LYS A 228 -8.11 -37.68 7.66
N ALA A 229 -6.82 -37.37 7.49
CA ALA A 229 -5.79 -37.62 8.51
C ALA A 229 -4.52 -36.76 8.32
N LYS A 230 -3.78 -36.35 9.36
CA LYS A 230 -4.03 -36.25 10.82
C LYS A 230 -3.05 -35.21 11.40
N SER A 231 -3.39 -34.58 12.54
CA SER A 231 -2.52 -33.57 13.17
C SER A 231 -1.21 -34.17 13.71
N GLY A 232 -0.08 -33.48 13.50
CA GLY A 232 1.27 -33.92 13.86
C GLY A 232 1.58 -33.98 15.36
N PHE A 233 0.64 -33.60 16.24
CA PHE A 233 0.87 -33.50 17.70
C PHE A 233 0.88 -34.84 18.45
N SER A 234 0.84 -35.98 17.75
CA SER A 234 0.68 -37.32 18.34
C SER A 234 1.99 -38.13 18.50
N MET A 235 3.14 -37.62 18.03
CA MET A 235 4.38 -38.40 17.87
C MET A 235 5.37 -38.32 19.05
N LEU A 236 5.09 -37.56 20.11
CA LEU A 236 6.06 -37.24 21.19
C LEU A 236 5.66 -37.73 22.60
N ARG A 237 4.98 -38.87 22.67
CA ARG A 237 4.65 -39.54 23.95
C ARG A 237 5.01 -41.03 23.92
N GLY A 238 6.25 -41.34 23.53
CA GLY A 238 6.67 -42.70 23.17
C GLY A 238 8.17 -43.03 23.26
N LEU A 239 9.00 -42.24 23.97
CA LEU A 239 10.33 -42.69 24.41
C LEU A 239 10.47 -42.46 25.92
N LYS A 240 11.03 -43.45 26.60
CA LYS A 240 11.25 -43.51 28.05
C LYS A 240 12.42 -44.45 28.33
#